data_AF-A0A7J8XWM4-F1
#
_entry.id   AF-A0A7J8XWM4-F1
#
_cell.length_a   1.000
_cell.length_b   1.000
_cell.length_c   1.000
_cell.angle_alpha   90.00
_cell.angle_beta   90.00
_cell.angle_gamma   90.00
#
_symmetry.space_group_name_H-M   'P 1'
#
loop_
_entity.id
_entity.type
_entity.pdbx_description
1 polymer ?
#
loop_
_entity_poly.entity_id
_entity_poly.type
_entity_poly.pdbx_seq_one_letter_code
_entity_poly.pdbx_strand_id
1 'polypeptide(L)'
;MGLGRGRLSIMDQLVDNGVIGDSFSLCYGGMDVDGGAMVLGKITPPPDMVFSHSDPFRSPYYNIEMKEIHVAGKRLELPDGAFDGRHGTVLDSGTTYAYFRRDAFAAFRDAILSAVHFLKRIPGPDPNYNDICFTGAGRDVSQLPKIFPQVEMVFNNGKKLLLSPENYLFRHSKASGAYCLGIFPNSESTTLLGGIVVRNTLVTYDRSNDRIGFLNTNCSELWRRVQFSGAPAPTPLVSPSKDTKMEIPSVLSPSGSPSNVLPGSFHVGFITFDMSISTTDSNLKSILKELTELISEELEVDNSQVRLLNVTSQEKDYRVRWGIFPAEPANYISNTIARSIILRLRDHRIQLPERFGNYKLMEWNAEPQRKLYGHRGNIAF
;
A
#
# COMPACT_ATOMS: atom_id res chain seq x y z
N MET A 1 -2.34 -9.53 1.39
CA MET A 1 -1.37 -10.62 1.67
C MET A 1 -1.15 -10.65 3.17
N GLY A 2 -1.52 -11.73 3.87
CA GLY A 2 -1.33 -11.83 5.32
C GLY A 2 0.07 -12.34 5.66
N LEU A 3 0.83 -11.55 6.43
CA LEU A 3 2.21 -11.86 6.86
C LEU A 3 2.32 -12.28 8.34
N GLY A 4 1.19 -12.30 9.05
CA GLY A 4 1.13 -12.67 10.48
C GLY A 4 1.50 -14.12 10.74
N ARG A 5 1.53 -14.51 12.02
CA ARG A 5 1.85 -15.89 12.41
C ARG A 5 0.62 -16.78 12.26
N GLY A 6 0.72 -17.86 11.49
CA GLY A 6 -0.34 -18.86 11.36
C GLY A 6 -0.28 -19.61 10.02
N ARG A 7 -0.64 -20.90 10.02
CA ARG A 7 -0.46 -21.84 8.89
C ARG A 7 -1.00 -21.39 7.52
N LEU A 8 -1.95 -20.45 7.49
CA LEU A 8 -2.51 -19.90 6.25
C LEU A 8 -1.78 -18.64 5.77
N SER A 9 -0.81 -18.13 6.54
CA SER A 9 0.03 -17.01 6.14
C SER A 9 0.93 -17.43 4.97
N ILE A 10 1.25 -16.47 4.09
CA ILE A 10 2.20 -16.75 3.01
C ILE A 10 3.59 -17.05 3.58
N MET A 11 3.92 -16.50 4.74
CA MET A 11 5.20 -16.71 5.39
C MET A 11 5.37 -18.16 5.83
N ASP A 12 4.38 -18.72 6.54
CA ASP A 12 4.42 -20.12 6.97
C ASP A 12 4.42 -21.07 5.78
N GLN A 13 3.59 -20.83 4.76
CA GLN A 13 3.58 -21.66 3.56
C GLN A 13 4.94 -21.68 2.84
N LEU A 14 5.62 -20.54 2.70
CA LEU A 14 6.92 -20.48 2.03
C LEU A 14 8.04 -21.12 2.86
N VAL A 15 7.99 -20.96 4.19
CA VAL A 15 8.96 -21.55 5.12
C VAL A 15 8.78 -23.06 5.22
N ASP A 16 7.55 -23.55 5.37
CA ASP A 16 7.22 -24.97 5.48
C ASP A 16 7.60 -25.75 4.21
N ASN A 17 7.56 -25.08 3.06
CA ASN A 17 8.01 -25.65 1.78
C ASN A 17 9.51 -25.41 1.49
N GLY A 18 10.27 -24.84 2.44
CA GLY A 18 11.72 -24.64 2.32
C GLY A 18 12.13 -23.61 1.26
N VAL A 19 11.24 -22.73 0.83
CA VAL A 19 11.50 -21.74 -0.24
C VAL A 19 12.31 -20.55 0.29
N ILE A 20 12.07 -20.15 1.54
CA ILE A 20 12.74 -19.03 2.20
C ILE A 20 13.08 -19.40 3.65
N GLY A 21 14.08 -18.71 4.22
CA GLY A 21 14.28 -18.73 5.67
C GLY A 21 13.13 -18.05 6.41
N ASP A 22 12.93 -18.40 7.69
CA ASP A 22 11.83 -17.88 8.51
C ASP A 22 12.04 -16.42 8.98
N SER A 23 12.00 -15.52 8.00
CA SER A 23 12.14 -14.09 8.16
C SER A 23 11.63 -13.36 6.93
N PHE A 24 11.27 -12.09 7.09
CA PHE A 24 11.01 -11.16 5.99
C PHE A 24 11.31 -9.73 6.43
N SER A 25 11.35 -8.81 5.47
CA SER A 25 11.56 -7.40 5.76
C SER A 25 10.65 -6.50 4.93
N LEU A 26 10.23 -5.39 5.53
CA LEU A 26 9.42 -4.35 4.90
C LEU A 26 10.13 -3.00 5.04
N CYS A 27 10.10 -2.18 4.00
CA CYS A 27 10.67 -0.84 4.02
C CYS A 27 9.71 0.10 3.27
N TYR A 28 8.98 0.94 4.00
CA TYR A 28 8.04 1.89 3.38
C TYR A 28 8.75 3.18 2.98
N GLY A 29 8.37 3.73 1.83
CA GLY A 29 8.79 5.06 1.41
C GLY A 29 8.45 6.13 2.44
N GLY A 30 9.25 7.19 2.45
CA GLY A 30 9.05 8.37 3.29
C GLY A 30 7.83 9.20 2.89
N MET A 31 7.66 10.35 3.54
CA MET A 31 6.56 11.27 3.24
C MET A 31 6.60 11.85 1.81
N ASP A 32 7.78 11.91 1.20
CA ASP A 32 8.01 12.44 -0.16
C ASP A 32 8.25 11.36 -1.22
N VAL A 33 8.21 10.08 -0.83
CA VAL A 33 8.50 8.98 -1.76
C VAL A 33 7.48 7.88 -1.64
N ASP A 34 6.82 7.59 -2.75
CA ASP A 34 5.88 6.47 -2.84
C ASP A 34 6.59 5.12 -2.94
N GLY A 35 5.85 4.08 -2.53
CA GLY A 35 6.28 2.69 -2.67
C GLY A 35 7.13 2.21 -1.50
N GLY A 36 8.06 1.32 -1.79
CA GLY A 36 8.85 0.62 -0.79
C GLY A 36 9.42 -0.68 -1.32
N ALA A 37 9.97 -1.49 -0.42
CA ALA A 37 10.48 -2.80 -0.72
C ALA A 37 9.95 -3.84 0.28
N MET A 38 9.75 -5.05 -0.23
CA MET A 38 9.50 -6.25 0.57
C MET A 38 10.54 -7.29 0.20
N VAL A 39 11.19 -7.86 1.21
CA VAL A 39 12.15 -8.95 1.04
C VAL A 39 11.59 -10.16 1.76
N LEU A 40 11.40 -11.26 1.03
CA LEU A 40 11.00 -12.55 1.58
C LEU A 40 12.24 -13.38 1.86
N GLY A 41 12.38 -13.88 3.08
CA GLY A 41 13.53 -14.63 3.53
C GLY A 41 14.51 -13.80 4.37
N LYS A 42 15.57 -14.49 4.82
CA LYS A 42 16.56 -13.93 5.73
C LYS A 42 17.50 -12.97 5.01
N ILE A 43 17.69 -11.80 5.59
CA ILE A 43 18.78 -10.88 5.26
C ILE A 43 19.81 -10.85 6.39
N THR A 44 21.07 -10.59 6.06
CA THR A 44 22.08 -10.29 7.08
C THR A 44 21.72 -8.94 7.72
N PRO A 45 21.46 -8.89 9.04
CA PRO A 45 21.15 -7.63 9.70
C PRO A 45 22.29 -6.62 9.52
N PRO A 46 21.99 -5.40 9.08
CA PRO A 46 22.99 -4.33 9.08
C PRO A 46 23.48 -4.03 10.51
N PRO A 47 24.73 -3.60 10.70
CA PRO A 47 25.33 -3.39 12.03
C PRO A 47 24.52 -2.46 12.95
N ASP A 48 23.89 -1.43 12.40
CA ASP A 48 23.15 -0.41 13.16
C ASP A 48 21.68 -0.77 13.42
N MET A 49 21.24 -1.96 13.00
CA MET A 49 19.87 -2.42 13.23
C MET A 49 19.63 -2.67 14.72
N VAL A 50 18.60 -2.03 15.27
CA VAL A 50 18.18 -2.24 16.66
C VAL A 50 17.07 -3.28 16.72
N PHE A 51 17.13 -4.18 17.70
CA PHE A 51 16.16 -5.27 17.83
C PHE A 51 15.32 -5.11 19.10
N SER A 52 14.05 -5.50 18.98
CA SER A 52 13.15 -5.76 20.11
C SER A 52 12.68 -7.22 20.06
N HIS A 53 12.43 -7.82 21.22
CA HIS A 53 11.85 -9.16 21.29
C HIS A 53 10.40 -9.14 20.80
N SER A 54 9.96 -10.23 20.19
CA SER A 54 8.59 -10.43 19.70
C SER A 54 8.10 -11.83 20.08
N ASP A 55 7.24 -11.90 21.09
CA ASP A 55 6.78 -13.15 21.68
C ASP A 55 5.66 -13.79 20.83
N PRO A 56 5.91 -14.94 20.15
CA PRO A 56 4.88 -15.65 19.39
C PRO A 56 3.70 -16.16 20.23
N PHE A 57 3.92 -16.46 21.51
CA PHE A 57 2.92 -17.06 22.38
C PHE A 57 1.97 -16.00 22.94
N ARG A 58 2.42 -14.75 23.03
CA ARG A 58 1.60 -13.61 23.45
C ARG A 58 0.53 -13.23 22.44
N SER A 59 0.81 -13.37 21.14
CA SER A 59 -0.08 -12.90 20.10
C SER A 59 0.23 -13.53 18.74
N PRO A 60 -0.79 -13.81 17.90
CA PRO A 60 -0.57 -14.13 16.48
C PRO A 60 -0.04 -12.93 15.69
N TYR A 61 -0.18 -11.71 16.24
CA TYR A 61 0.38 -10.48 15.67
C TYR A 61 1.83 -10.29 16.09
N TYR A 62 2.60 -9.59 15.25
CA TYR A 62 3.95 -9.16 15.61
C TYR A 62 3.91 -8.10 16.69
N ASN A 63 4.33 -8.48 17.89
CA ASN A 63 4.42 -7.59 19.03
C ASN A 63 5.86 -7.13 19.26
N ILE A 64 5.99 -5.95 19.87
CA ILE A 64 7.23 -5.30 20.25
C ILE A 64 7.16 -5.08 21.75
N GLU A 65 8.22 -5.45 22.46
CA GLU A 65 8.39 -5.10 23.86
C GLU A 65 8.82 -3.63 24.03
N MET A 66 7.85 -2.73 23.98
CA MET A 66 8.05 -1.30 24.20
C MET A 66 7.88 -0.95 25.68
N LYS A 67 8.73 -0.07 26.18
CA LYS A 67 8.77 0.34 27.59
C LYS A 67 8.37 1.80 27.77
N GLU A 68 8.97 2.69 26.99
CA GLU A 68 8.86 4.13 27.21
C GLU A 68 8.80 4.88 25.87
N ILE A 69 8.24 6.08 25.89
CA ILE A 69 8.31 7.03 24.79
C ILE A 69 8.94 8.31 25.32
N HIS A 70 9.89 8.86 24.58
CA HIS A 70 10.49 10.16 24.85
C HIS A 70 10.08 11.16 23.76
N VAL A 71 9.77 12.38 24.16
CA VAL A 71 9.50 13.51 23.25
C VAL A 71 10.46 14.63 23.60
N ALA A 72 11.23 15.11 22.61
CA ALA A 72 12.28 16.12 22.84
C ALA A 72 13.26 15.72 23.98
N GLY A 73 13.62 14.44 24.05
CA GLY A 73 14.51 13.88 25.07
C GLY A 73 13.90 13.71 26.46
N LYS A 74 12.63 14.08 26.68
CA LYS A 74 11.93 13.90 27.96
C LYS A 74 11.03 12.67 27.90
N ARG A 75 11.16 11.80 28.91
CA ARG A 75 10.27 10.65 29.08
C ARG A 75 8.84 11.10 29.36
N LEU A 76 7.87 10.49 28.68
CA LEU A 76 6.45 10.69 28.98
C LEU A 76 6.10 10.00 30.30
N GLU A 77 5.37 10.72 31.16
CA GLU A 77 4.84 10.18 32.41
C GLU A 77 3.63 9.29 32.11
N LEU A 78 3.80 7.98 32.28
CA LEU A 78 2.79 6.97 31.97
C LEU A 78 2.72 5.95 33.11
N PRO A 79 1.54 5.33 33.35
CA PRO A 79 1.42 4.22 34.28
C PRO A 79 2.35 3.06 33.91
N ASP A 80 2.81 2.32 34.92
CA ASP A 80 3.62 1.12 34.68
C ASP A 80 2.88 0.12 33.78
N GLY A 81 3.65 -0.53 32.90
CA GLY A 81 3.08 -1.45 31.90
C GLY A 81 2.22 -0.74 30.85
N ALA A 82 2.47 0.54 30.55
CA ALA A 82 1.63 1.30 29.62
C ALA A 82 1.49 0.66 28.23
N PHE A 83 2.53 -0.03 27.83
CA PHE A 83 2.66 -0.69 26.53
C PHE A 83 2.65 -2.22 26.65
N ASP A 84 2.37 -2.75 27.84
CA ASP A 84 2.42 -4.17 28.19
C ASP A 84 1.01 -4.80 28.28
N GLY A 85 0.05 -4.27 27.52
CA GLY A 85 -1.32 -4.81 27.43
C GLY A 85 -1.35 -6.24 26.88
N ARG A 86 -2.54 -6.82 26.68
CA ARG A 86 -2.70 -8.25 26.30
C ARG A 86 -1.76 -8.71 25.17
N HIS A 87 -1.64 -7.92 24.10
CA HIS A 87 -0.80 -8.22 22.95
C HIS A 87 0.51 -7.41 22.91
N GLY A 88 0.86 -6.71 23.99
CA GLY A 88 1.95 -5.75 24.03
C GLY A 88 1.68 -4.56 23.10
N THR A 89 2.72 -4.06 22.45
CA THR A 89 2.61 -3.10 21.34
C THR A 89 2.66 -3.84 20.02
N VAL A 90 1.60 -3.77 19.22
CA VAL A 90 1.47 -4.50 17.95
C VAL A 90 2.01 -3.65 16.80
N LEU A 91 2.84 -4.23 15.94
CA LEU A 91 3.27 -3.65 14.68
C LEU A 91 2.42 -4.21 13.54
N ASP A 92 1.66 -3.35 12.88
CA ASP A 92 0.71 -3.75 11.86
C ASP A 92 0.91 -3.00 10.54
N SER A 93 1.43 -3.73 9.56
CA SER A 93 1.56 -3.28 8.18
C SER A 93 0.23 -2.94 7.49
N GLY A 94 -0.90 -3.49 7.95
CA GLY A 94 -2.23 -3.25 7.41
C GLY A 94 -2.87 -1.94 7.88
N THR A 95 -2.28 -1.27 8.87
CA THR A 95 -2.80 -0.04 9.45
C THR A 95 -1.98 1.17 9.00
N THR A 96 -2.64 2.25 8.56
CA THR A 96 -1.94 3.46 8.10
C THR A 96 -1.30 4.25 9.24
N TYR A 97 -2.08 4.56 10.28
CA TYR A 97 -1.69 5.43 11.39
C TYR A 97 -1.33 4.66 12.65
N ALA A 98 -0.79 5.33 13.67
CA ALA A 98 -0.63 4.72 14.98
C ALA A 98 -1.86 4.98 15.87
N TYR A 99 -2.19 4.02 16.72
CA TYR A 99 -3.26 4.14 17.70
C TYR A 99 -2.69 3.79 19.08
N PHE A 100 -2.59 4.80 19.93
CA PHE A 100 -2.01 4.65 21.27
C PHE A 100 -3.11 4.46 22.30
N ARG A 101 -2.82 3.70 23.37
CA ARG A 101 -3.65 3.71 24.57
C ARG A 101 -3.94 5.15 25.00
N ARG A 102 -5.15 5.42 25.50
CA ARG A 102 -5.67 6.80 25.70
C ARG A 102 -4.75 7.72 26.51
N ASP A 103 -4.15 7.21 27.58
CA ASP A 103 -3.20 7.94 28.43
C ASP A 103 -1.87 8.21 27.72
N ALA A 104 -1.34 7.21 27.00
CA ALA A 104 -0.16 7.38 26.14
C ALA A 104 -0.40 8.39 25.02
N PHE A 105 -1.58 8.36 24.39
CA PHE A 105 -1.98 9.35 23.40
C PHE A 105 -2.06 10.76 24.02
N ALA A 106 -2.72 10.91 25.18
CA ALA A 106 -2.85 12.21 25.83
C ALA A 106 -1.49 12.81 26.20
N ALA A 107 -0.60 12.03 26.84
CA ALA A 107 0.74 12.48 27.19
C ALA A 107 1.57 12.84 25.94
N PHE A 108 1.50 12.01 24.89
CA PHE A 108 2.20 12.27 23.63
C PHE A 108 1.70 13.55 22.96
N ARG A 109 0.37 13.69 22.82
CA ARG A 109 -0.29 14.87 22.25
C ARG A 109 0.16 16.13 22.99
N ASP A 110 0.10 16.12 24.32
CA ASP A 110 0.39 17.30 25.13
C ASP A 110 1.88 17.67 25.04
N ALA A 111 2.78 16.68 25.01
CA ALA A 111 4.20 16.91 24.79
C ALA A 111 4.49 17.53 23.41
N ILE A 112 3.86 17.04 22.34
CA ILE A 112 4.02 17.63 21.00
C ILE A 112 3.45 19.05 20.97
N LEU A 113 2.22 19.26 21.48
CA LEU A 113 1.59 20.58 21.52
C LEU A 113 2.43 21.60 22.28
N SER A 114 3.04 21.20 23.39
CA SER A 114 3.97 22.05 24.13
C SER A 114 5.24 22.36 23.33
N ALA A 115 5.79 21.38 22.60
CA ALA A 115 7.00 21.56 21.82
C ALA A 115 6.79 22.49 20.61
N VAL A 116 5.60 22.50 20.01
CA VAL A 116 5.28 23.30 18.82
C VAL A 116 4.25 24.41 19.07
N HIS A 117 4.19 24.93 20.29
CA HIS A 117 3.25 25.97 20.72
C HIS A 117 3.29 27.26 19.88
N PHE A 118 4.38 27.51 19.17
CA PHE A 118 4.56 28.65 18.26
C PHE A 118 3.89 28.44 16.89
N LEU A 119 3.48 27.21 16.54
CA LEU A 119 2.72 26.93 15.32
C LEU A 119 1.23 27.21 15.53
N LYS A 120 0.56 27.70 14.48
CA LYS A 120 -0.89 27.92 14.50
C LYS A 120 -1.63 26.61 14.28
N ARG A 121 -2.55 26.26 15.17
CA ARG A 121 -3.47 25.14 14.95
C ARG A 121 -4.50 25.46 13.87
N ILE A 122 -4.81 24.47 13.05
CA ILE A 122 -5.87 24.54 12.02
C ILE A 122 -6.76 23.28 12.11
N PRO A 123 -8.00 23.33 11.58
CA PRO A 123 -8.84 22.13 11.43
C PRO A 123 -8.16 21.08 10.55
N GLY A 124 -8.58 19.83 10.69
CA GLY A 124 -8.16 18.73 9.82
C GLY A 124 -8.68 18.87 8.38
N PRO A 125 -8.13 18.07 7.44
CA PRO A 125 -8.58 18.06 6.06
C PRO A 125 -10.01 17.52 5.92
N ASP A 126 -10.44 16.60 6.78
CA ASP A 126 -11.82 16.10 6.84
C ASP A 126 -12.49 16.61 8.13
N PRO A 127 -13.54 17.43 8.04
CA PRO A 127 -14.22 18.00 9.20
C PRO A 127 -14.95 16.96 10.06
N ASN A 128 -15.15 15.72 9.57
CA ASN A 128 -15.75 14.65 10.34
C ASN A 128 -14.80 14.06 11.39
N TYR A 129 -13.50 14.33 11.28
CA TYR A 129 -12.47 13.86 12.20
C TYR A 129 -11.87 15.02 12.99
N ASN A 130 -11.54 14.76 14.25
CA ASN A 130 -10.93 15.74 15.14
C ASN A 130 -9.39 15.66 15.10
N ASP A 131 -8.83 15.90 13.91
CA ASP A 131 -7.39 15.85 13.69
C ASP A 131 -6.67 17.03 14.36
N ILE A 132 -5.45 16.77 14.86
CA ILE A 132 -4.60 17.80 15.45
C ILE A 132 -3.60 18.25 14.39
N CYS A 133 -3.87 19.41 13.79
CA CYS A 133 -3.09 19.93 12.67
C CYS A 133 -2.47 21.31 12.96
N PHE A 134 -1.33 21.56 12.34
CA PHE A 134 -0.52 22.76 12.47
C PHE A 134 -0.18 23.33 11.10
N THR A 135 -0.20 24.66 10.97
CA THR A 135 0.29 25.37 9.79
C THR A 135 1.53 26.20 10.14
N GLY A 136 2.33 26.54 9.11
CA GLY A 136 3.55 27.31 9.25
C GLY A 136 4.83 26.47 9.32
N ALA A 137 4.74 25.15 9.12
CA ALA A 137 5.91 24.27 9.13
C ALA A 137 6.68 24.23 7.79
N GLY A 138 6.10 24.75 6.70
CA GLY A 138 6.71 24.74 5.37
C GLY A 138 6.52 23.40 4.64
N ARG A 139 6.84 23.37 3.34
CA ARG A 139 6.56 22.19 2.47
C ARG A 139 7.66 21.13 2.49
N ASP A 140 8.89 21.55 2.76
CA ASP A 140 10.09 20.71 2.71
C ASP A 140 10.17 19.80 3.94
N VAL A 141 10.00 18.48 3.73
CA VAL A 141 10.01 17.48 4.81
C VAL A 141 11.36 17.45 5.53
N SER A 142 12.46 17.74 4.82
CA SER A 142 13.80 17.74 5.41
C SER A 142 13.99 18.83 6.48
N GLN A 143 13.14 19.87 6.49
CA GLN A 143 13.17 20.93 7.50
C GLN A 143 12.31 20.60 8.73
N LEU A 144 11.41 19.62 8.66
CA LEU A 144 10.51 19.30 9.78
C LEU A 144 11.25 18.97 11.08
N PRO A 145 12.41 18.27 11.10
CA PRO A 145 13.16 18.03 12.33
C PRO A 145 13.65 19.30 13.04
N LYS A 146 13.67 20.46 12.37
CA LYS A 146 14.00 21.77 12.98
C LYS A 146 12.80 22.40 13.68
N ILE A 147 11.59 21.93 13.40
CA ILE A 147 10.32 22.53 13.80
C ILE A 147 9.60 21.64 14.81
N PHE A 148 9.55 20.33 14.52
CA PHE A 148 8.91 19.34 15.35
C PHE A 148 9.95 18.52 16.12
N PRO A 149 9.64 18.08 17.35
CA PRO A 149 10.60 17.40 18.20
C PRO A 149 10.94 16.00 17.68
N GLN A 150 12.16 15.53 17.97
CA GLN A 150 12.46 14.12 17.83
C GLN A 150 11.66 13.30 18.86
N VAL A 151 11.19 12.13 18.45
CA VAL A 151 10.53 11.16 19.30
C VAL A 151 11.40 9.90 19.39
N GLU A 152 11.48 9.30 20.57
CA GLU A 152 12.18 8.02 20.77
C GLU A 152 11.20 6.99 21.31
N MET A 153 11.14 5.81 20.70
CA MET A 153 10.52 4.63 21.31
C MET A 153 11.60 3.78 21.95
N VAL A 154 11.47 3.53 23.25
CA VAL A 154 12.45 2.76 24.04
C VAL A 154 11.92 1.34 24.25
N PHE A 155 12.69 0.34 23.87
CA PHE A 155 12.36 -1.06 24.06
C PHE A 155 12.78 -1.56 25.46
N ASN A 156 12.27 -2.71 25.89
CA ASN A 156 12.59 -3.31 27.20
C ASN A 156 14.10 -3.53 27.42
N ASN A 157 14.85 -3.82 26.35
CA ASN A 157 16.30 -3.99 26.38
C ASN A 157 17.10 -2.66 26.40
N GLY A 158 16.41 -1.51 26.51
CA GLY A 158 17.02 -0.18 26.53
C GLY A 158 17.47 0.36 25.18
N LYS A 159 17.32 -0.41 24.09
CA LYS A 159 17.54 0.09 22.72
C LYS A 159 16.43 1.05 22.32
N LYS A 160 16.74 1.97 21.42
CA LYS A 160 15.84 3.04 21.01
C LYS A 160 15.63 3.03 19.50
N LEU A 161 14.38 3.19 19.09
CA LEU A 161 14.02 3.58 17.73
C LEU A 161 13.76 5.09 17.70
N LEU A 162 14.55 5.80 16.90
CA LEU A 162 14.38 7.23 16.68
C LEU A 162 13.31 7.46 15.60
N LEU A 163 12.33 8.28 15.93
CA LEU A 163 11.26 8.69 15.03
C LEU A 163 11.46 10.15 14.64
N SER A 164 11.57 10.38 13.34
CA SER A 164 11.54 11.70 12.75
C SER A 164 10.09 12.21 12.63
N PRO A 165 9.86 13.50 12.37
CA PRO A 165 8.50 14.02 12.22
C PRO A 165 7.65 13.32 11.17
N GLU A 166 8.23 12.79 10.09
CA GLU A 166 7.47 12.02 9.10
C GLU A 166 6.91 10.69 9.64
N ASN A 167 7.44 10.20 10.76
CA ASN A 167 7.01 8.96 11.41
C ASN A 167 5.79 9.14 12.31
N TYR A 168 5.39 10.37 12.62
CA TYR A 168 4.21 10.66 13.43
C TYR A 168 3.34 11.81 12.88
N LEU A 169 3.69 12.38 11.72
CA LEU A 169 2.91 13.39 11.02
C LEU A 169 2.46 12.91 9.64
N PHE A 170 1.30 13.41 9.19
CA PHE A 170 0.86 13.33 7.81
C PHE A 170 0.57 14.72 7.23
N ARG A 171 0.66 14.86 5.91
CA ARG A 171 0.43 16.12 5.21
C ARG A 171 -1.05 16.50 5.22
N HIS A 172 -1.34 17.77 5.45
CA HIS A 172 -2.69 18.29 5.32
C HIS A 172 -3.04 18.49 3.83
N SER A 173 -3.99 17.72 3.30
CA SER A 173 -4.30 17.71 1.85
C SER A 173 -4.84 19.04 1.32
N LYS A 174 -5.52 19.84 2.16
CA LYS A 174 -6.12 21.13 1.77
C LYS A 174 -5.30 22.38 2.13
N ALA A 175 -4.21 22.23 2.90
CA ALA A 175 -3.46 23.36 3.44
C ALA A 175 -1.96 23.11 3.25
N SER A 176 -1.40 23.80 2.26
CA SER A 176 0.01 23.63 1.89
C SER A 176 0.95 23.97 3.05
N GLY A 177 1.90 23.08 3.34
CA GLY A 177 2.88 23.27 4.42
C GLY A 177 2.29 23.12 5.82
N ALA A 178 1.10 22.53 5.91
CA ALA A 178 0.49 22.11 7.16
C ALA A 178 0.55 20.59 7.32
N TYR A 179 0.63 20.15 8.58
CA TYR A 179 0.77 18.74 8.96
C TYR A 179 -0.10 18.42 10.16
N CYS A 180 -0.52 17.17 10.25
CA CYS A 180 -1.39 16.65 11.29
C CYS A 180 -0.72 15.50 12.02
N LEU A 181 -1.01 15.32 13.31
CA LEU A 181 -0.60 14.13 14.05
C LEU A 181 -1.23 12.88 13.41
N GLY A 182 -0.42 11.91 13.03
CA GLY A 182 -0.85 10.59 12.58
C GLY A 182 -0.82 9.53 13.69
N ILE A 183 -1.01 9.98 14.93
CA ILE A 183 -1.19 9.14 16.11
C ILE A 183 -2.54 9.51 16.71
N PHE A 184 -3.37 8.50 16.98
CA PHE A 184 -4.74 8.65 17.44
C PHE A 184 -4.96 7.89 18.75
N PRO A 185 -6.00 8.21 19.53
CA PRO A 185 -6.37 7.41 20.69
C PRO A 185 -6.99 6.08 20.22
N ASN A 186 -6.52 4.97 20.77
CA ASN A 186 -7.16 3.68 20.65
C ASN A 186 -8.29 3.56 21.68
N SER A 187 -9.43 2.98 21.28
CA SER A 187 -10.49 2.59 22.21
C SER A 187 -10.09 1.37 23.05
N GLU A 188 -9.21 0.53 22.53
CA GLU A 188 -8.66 -0.63 23.22
C GLU A 188 -7.41 -0.28 24.03
N SER A 189 -7.00 -1.19 24.92
CA SER A 189 -5.79 -1.03 25.73
C SER A 189 -4.48 -1.33 24.98
N THR A 190 -4.56 -1.86 23.76
CA THR A 190 -3.42 -2.21 22.92
C THR A 190 -2.90 -0.99 22.17
N THR A 191 -1.58 -0.79 22.14
CA THR A 191 -0.96 0.17 21.22
C THR A 191 -0.71 -0.49 19.88
N LEU A 192 -1.18 0.13 18.80
CA LEU A 192 -1.01 -0.32 17.42
C LEU A 192 -0.11 0.65 16.66
N LEU A 193 1.01 0.17 16.14
CA LEU A 193 1.93 0.93 15.32
C LEU A 193 1.66 0.60 13.84
N GLY A 194 1.07 1.56 13.13
CA GLY A 194 0.85 1.46 11.69
C GLY A 194 2.07 1.86 10.86
N GLY A 195 1.91 1.81 9.55
CA GLY A 195 2.96 2.09 8.57
C GLY A 195 3.58 3.48 8.70
N ILE A 196 2.85 4.47 9.21
CA ILE A 196 3.39 5.82 9.47
C ILE A 196 4.66 5.77 10.35
N VAL A 197 4.67 4.92 11.39
CA VAL A 197 5.76 4.86 12.37
C VAL A 197 7.06 4.34 11.77
N VAL A 198 6.97 3.58 10.68
CA VAL A 198 8.11 2.88 10.06
C VAL A 198 8.39 3.33 8.61
N ARG A 199 7.92 4.54 8.24
CA ARG A 199 8.38 5.23 7.03
C ARG A 199 9.88 5.46 7.08
N ASN A 200 10.58 5.21 5.96
CA ASN A 200 12.04 5.24 5.91
C ASN A 200 12.71 4.42 7.03
N THR A 201 12.11 3.27 7.35
CA THR A 201 12.65 2.30 8.29
C THR A 201 12.58 0.91 7.64
N LEU A 202 13.73 0.25 7.53
CA LEU A 202 13.79 -1.18 7.22
C LEU A 202 13.39 -1.94 8.49
N VAL A 203 12.24 -2.59 8.43
CA VAL A 203 11.72 -3.45 9.49
C VAL A 203 11.98 -4.90 9.11
N THR A 204 12.73 -5.62 9.92
CA THR A 204 13.03 -7.05 9.73
C THR A 204 12.29 -7.88 10.76
N TYR A 205 11.38 -8.72 10.31
CA TYR A 205 10.68 -9.69 11.14
C TYR A 205 11.51 -10.97 11.14
N ASP A 206 12.37 -11.16 12.15
CA ASP A 206 13.23 -12.33 12.32
C ASP A 206 12.50 -13.35 13.21
N ARG A 207 11.55 -14.06 12.58
CA ARG A 207 10.66 -15.02 13.23
C ARG A 207 11.44 -16.20 13.82
N SER A 208 12.52 -16.62 13.15
CA SER A 208 13.42 -17.66 13.63
C SER A 208 14.13 -17.35 14.95
N ASN A 209 14.26 -16.07 15.31
CA ASN A 209 14.88 -15.63 16.56
C ASN A 209 13.93 -14.79 17.43
N ASP A 210 12.63 -14.85 17.15
CA ASP A 210 11.57 -14.14 17.89
C ASP A 210 11.90 -12.67 18.18
N ARG A 211 12.30 -11.93 17.14
CA ARG A 211 12.67 -10.52 17.27
C ARG A 211 12.31 -9.71 16.03
N ILE A 212 12.10 -8.41 16.23
CA ILE A 212 11.86 -7.44 15.15
C ILE A 212 13.00 -6.44 15.16
N GLY A 213 13.66 -6.29 14.02
CA GLY A 213 14.74 -5.35 13.78
C GLY A 213 14.24 -4.08 13.11
N PHE A 214 14.82 -2.94 13.48
CA PHE A 214 14.52 -1.63 12.92
C PHE A 214 15.82 -0.94 12.52
N LEU A 215 15.84 -0.38 11.31
CA LEU A 215 16.94 0.45 10.82
C LEU A 215 16.38 1.64 10.05
N ASN A 216 16.60 2.84 10.54
CA ASN A 216 16.26 4.05 9.80
C ASN A 216 17.14 4.14 8.54
N THR A 217 16.51 4.19 7.38
CA THR A 217 17.17 4.18 6.08
C THR A 217 16.26 4.74 4.99
N ASN A 218 16.84 5.32 3.94
CA ASN A 218 16.06 5.73 2.78
C ASN A 218 15.59 4.50 2.00
N CYS A 219 14.34 4.09 2.19
CA CYS A 219 13.77 2.89 1.57
C CYS A 219 13.75 2.95 0.03
N SER A 220 13.76 4.17 -0.52
CA SER A 220 13.83 4.42 -1.96
C SER A 220 15.19 4.01 -2.55
N GLU A 221 16.27 4.16 -1.77
CA GLU A 221 17.62 3.77 -2.19
C GLU A 221 17.85 2.27 -2.00
N LEU A 222 17.25 1.67 -0.96
CA LEU A 222 17.33 0.24 -0.71
C LEU A 222 16.82 -0.56 -1.92
N TRP A 223 15.69 -0.14 -2.50
CA TRP A 223 15.17 -0.73 -3.74
C TRP A 223 16.13 -0.61 -4.92
N ARG A 224 16.75 0.56 -5.12
CA ARG A 224 17.74 0.75 -6.21
C ARG A 224 18.92 -0.20 -6.07
N ARG A 225 19.42 -0.44 -4.85
CA ARG A 225 20.53 -1.37 -4.62
C ARG A 225 20.15 -2.83 -4.91
N VAL A 226 18.92 -3.23 -4.58
CA VAL A 226 18.42 -4.60 -4.86
C VAL A 226 18.21 -4.84 -6.36
N GLN A 227 17.84 -3.82 -7.13
CA GLN A 227 17.69 -3.92 -8.59
C GLN A 227 19.03 -4.12 -9.35
N PHE A 228 20.19 -3.90 -8.70
CA PHE A 228 21.52 -4.10 -9.31
C PHE A 228 22.20 -5.42 -8.93
N SER A 229 21.70 -6.17 -7.95
CA SER A 229 22.23 -7.51 -7.66
C SER A 229 21.55 -8.50 -8.59
N GLY A 230 22.20 -8.80 -9.72
CA GLY A 230 21.75 -9.79 -10.69
C GLY A 230 21.33 -11.09 -10.00
N ALA A 231 20.02 -11.32 -9.94
CA ALA A 231 19.49 -12.62 -9.60
C ALA A 231 20.02 -13.62 -10.63
N PRO A 232 20.64 -14.74 -10.23
CA PRO A 232 21.00 -15.79 -11.17
C PRO A 232 19.75 -16.21 -11.95
N ALA A 233 19.90 -16.42 -13.26
CA ALA A 233 18.84 -17.00 -14.05
C ALA A 233 18.38 -18.32 -13.39
N PRO A 234 17.07 -18.60 -13.35
CA PRO A 234 16.58 -19.84 -12.77
C PRO A 234 17.24 -21.02 -13.48
N THR A 235 17.83 -21.91 -12.69
CA THR A 235 18.48 -23.14 -13.16
C THR A 235 17.49 -23.94 -14.01
N PRO A 236 17.89 -24.48 -15.18
CA PRO A 236 16.99 -25.32 -15.97
C PRO A 236 16.56 -26.52 -15.13
N LEU A 237 15.24 -26.74 -15.04
CA LEU A 237 14.66 -27.93 -14.43
C LEU A 237 15.23 -29.17 -15.13
N VAL A 238 15.94 -30.00 -14.36
CA VAL A 238 16.37 -31.33 -14.79
C VAL A 238 15.13 -32.20 -14.93
N SER A 239 14.84 -32.65 -16.15
CA SER A 239 13.76 -33.58 -16.47
C SER A 239 13.98 -34.91 -15.76
N PRO A 240 12.99 -35.47 -15.04
CA PRO A 240 13.08 -36.84 -14.55
C PRO A 240 13.01 -37.82 -15.73
N SER A 241 13.94 -38.76 -15.75
CA SER A 241 13.95 -39.92 -16.63
C SER A 241 12.64 -40.71 -16.50
N LYS A 242 12.08 -41.08 -17.66
CA LYS A 242 11.01 -42.07 -17.76
C LYS A 242 11.45 -43.37 -17.13
N ASP A 243 10.66 -43.93 -16.21
CA ASP A 243 10.18 -45.32 -16.37
C ASP A 243 9.06 -45.72 -15.38
N THR A 244 8.04 -46.34 -15.98
CA THR A 244 7.04 -47.31 -15.48
C THR A 244 5.76 -46.84 -14.73
N LYS A 245 4.64 -46.95 -15.49
CA LYS A 245 3.22 -47.33 -15.22
C LYS A 245 2.81 -47.62 -13.75
N MET A 246 1.62 -47.27 -13.24
CA MET A 246 0.25 -47.37 -13.79
C MET A 246 -0.76 -46.54 -12.95
N GLU A 247 -1.88 -46.18 -13.59
CA GLU A 247 -2.92 -45.17 -13.25
C GLU A 247 -3.88 -45.45 -12.07
N ILE A 248 -4.43 -44.37 -11.48
CA ILE A 248 -5.82 -44.20 -10.96
C ILE A 248 -6.24 -42.71 -11.14
N PRO A 249 -7.51 -42.36 -11.43
CA PRO A 249 -7.86 -41.22 -12.28
C PRO A 249 -7.98 -39.86 -11.57
N SER A 250 -7.57 -38.81 -12.28
CA SER A 250 -7.77 -37.41 -11.90
C SER A 250 -9.21 -36.97 -12.16
N VAL A 251 -9.92 -36.64 -11.08
CA VAL A 251 -11.12 -35.79 -11.14
C VAL A 251 -10.67 -34.38 -11.53
N LEU A 252 -11.27 -33.85 -12.60
CA LEU A 252 -11.08 -32.50 -13.11
C LEU A 252 -11.34 -31.45 -12.03
N SER A 253 -10.31 -30.68 -11.67
CA SER A 253 -10.47 -29.39 -10.99
C SER A 253 -11.14 -28.39 -11.94
N PRO A 254 -12.10 -27.57 -11.48
CA PRO A 254 -12.65 -26.50 -12.30
C PRO A 254 -11.55 -25.44 -12.52
N SER A 255 -11.22 -25.23 -13.79
CA SER A 255 -10.36 -24.14 -14.24
C SER A 255 -11.14 -22.84 -14.21
N GLY A 256 -10.55 -21.80 -13.60
CA GLY A 256 -11.14 -20.46 -13.63
C GLY A 256 -10.61 -19.54 -12.53
N SER A 257 -9.36 -19.11 -12.62
CA SER A 257 -8.89 -17.90 -11.94
C SER A 257 -8.46 -16.87 -13.00
N PRO A 258 -8.89 -15.60 -12.89
CA PRO A 258 -8.58 -14.57 -13.88
C PRO A 258 -7.09 -14.25 -13.81
N SER A 259 -6.38 -14.55 -14.89
CA SER A 259 -5.02 -14.13 -15.14
C SER A 259 -4.98 -12.61 -15.24
N ASN A 260 -4.45 -11.89 -14.24
CA ASN A 260 -3.97 -10.51 -14.40
C ASN A 260 -3.09 -10.05 -13.23
N VAL A 261 -1.83 -10.52 -13.17
CA VAL A 261 -0.65 -9.70 -12.83
C VAL A 261 0.58 -10.41 -13.43
N LEU A 262 1.23 -9.83 -14.45
CA LEU A 262 2.50 -10.35 -14.99
C LEU A 262 3.61 -9.26 -14.96
N PRO A 263 4.85 -9.60 -14.57
CA PRO A 263 5.99 -8.68 -14.48
C PRO A 263 6.77 -8.61 -15.80
N GLY A 264 7.16 -7.41 -16.23
CA GLY A 264 8.00 -7.15 -17.42
C GLY A 264 7.57 -5.91 -18.21
N SER A 265 8.48 -5.28 -18.96
CA SER A 265 8.18 -4.12 -19.81
C SER A 265 7.31 -4.54 -21.02
N PHE A 266 5.99 -4.58 -20.83
CA PHE A 266 5.02 -4.83 -21.90
C PHE A 266 4.42 -3.52 -22.40
N HIS A 267 4.38 -3.35 -23.72
CA HIS A 267 3.62 -2.29 -24.36
C HIS A 267 2.13 -2.64 -24.28
N VAL A 268 1.36 -1.88 -23.49
CA VAL A 268 -0.08 -2.09 -23.31
C VAL A 268 -0.80 -1.64 -24.57
N GLY A 269 -1.50 -2.56 -25.25
CA GLY A 269 -2.19 -2.27 -26.50
C GLY A 269 -3.42 -1.41 -26.29
N PHE A 270 -4.31 -1.81 -25.39
CA PHE A 270 -5.47 -1.04 -24.94
C PHE A 270 -5.99 -1.60 -23.60
N ILE A 271 -6.77 -0.81 -22.88
CA ILE A 271 -7.36 -1.19 -21.60
C ILE A 271 -8.88 -1.22 -21.77
N THR A 272 -9.56 -2.22 -21.22
CA THR A 272 -11.03 -2.27 -21.20
C THR A 272 -11.53 -2.33 -19.78
N PHE A 273 -12.71 -1.76 -19.54
CA PHE A 273 -13.39 -1.88 -18.26
C PHE A 273 -14.91 -1.83 -18.41
N ASP A 274 -15.59 -2.50 -17.48
CA ASP A 274 -17.03 -2.63 -17.45
C ASP A 274 -17.60 -1.85 -16.27
N MET A 275 -18.64 -1.06 -16.54
CA MET A 275 -19.39 -0.30 -15.55
C MET A 275 -20.86 -0.69 -15.61
N SER A 276 -21.46 -0.96 -14.46
CA SER A 276 -22.92 -1.05 -14.32
C SER A 276 -23.47 0.32 -13.96
N ILE A 277 -24.58 0.71 -14.60
CA ILE A 277 -25.21 2.03 -14.44
C ILE A 277 -26.71 1.82 -14.25
N SER A 278 -27.22 2.29 -13.12
CA SER A 278 -28.65 2.34 -12.83
C SER A 278 -29.17 3.76 -13.12
N THR A 279 -29.98 3.93 -14.17
CA THR A 279 -30.55 5.25 -14.51
C THR A 279 -32.05 5.16 -14.77
N THR A 280 -32.77 6.17 -14.29
CA THR A 280 -34.21 6.37 -14.54
C THR A 280 -34.47 7.19 -15.80
N ASP A 281 -33.42 7.70 -16.44
CA ASP A 281 -33.52 8.59 -17.61
C ASP A 281 -33.73 7.79 -18.91
N SER A 282 -34.69 8.23 -19.70
CA SER A 282 -35.08 7.64 -20.98
C SER A 282 -34.07 7.86 -22.12
N ASN A 283 -33.07 8.74 -21.95
CA ASN A 283 -32.10 9.09 -22.99
C ASN A 283 -30.67 8.58 -22.71
N LEU A 284 -30.51 7.25 -22.69
CA LEU A 284 -29.24 6.55 -22.48
C LEU A 284 -28.11 7.05 -23.40
N LYS A 285 -28.41 7.42 -24.64
CA LYS A 285 -27.41 7.88 -25.61
C LYS A 285 -26.74 9.19 -25.21
N SER A 286 -27.50 10.13 -24.63
CA SER A 286 -26.96 11.39 -24.14
C SER A 286 -26.05 11.17 -22.93
N ILE A 287 -26.47 10.29 -22.02
CA ILE A 287 -25.71 9.91 -20.82
C ILE A 287 -24.36 9.28 -21.20
N LEU A 288 -24.36 8.33 -22.14
CA LEU A 288 -23.13 7.67 -22.56
C LEU A 288 -22.11 8.65 -23.16
N LYS A 289 -22.57 9.67 -23.90
CA LYS A 289 -21.68 10.70 -24.46
C LYS A 289 -21.03 11.51 -23.34
N GLU A 290 -21.82 11.99 -22.38
CA GLU A 290 -21.32 12.78 -21.25
C GLU A 290 -20.38 11.95 -20.35
N LEU A 291 -20.67 10.68 -20.15
CA LEU A 291 -19.79 9.74 -19.43
C LEU A 291 -18.45 9.55 -20.13
N THR A 292 -18.41 9.55 -21.47
CA THR A 292 -17.15 9.43 -22.22
C THR A 292 -16.21 10.58 -21.88
N GLU A 293 -16.73 11.81 -21.86
CA GLU A 293 -15.99 13.02 -21.51
C GLU A 293 -15.47 12.95 -20.07
N LEU A 294 -16.34 12.62 -19.11
CA LEU A 294 -15.95 12.50 -17.70
C LEU A 294 -14.92 11.39 -17.45
N ILE A 295 -15.07 10.24 -18.10
CA ILE A 295 -14.10 9.13 -18.01
C ILE A 295 -12.73 9.60 -18.53
N SER A 296 -12.69 10.38 -19.61
CA SER A 296 -11.43 10.89 -20.15
C SER A 296 -10.74 11.86 -19.19
N GLU A 297 -11.50 12.76 -18.55
CA GLU A 297 -10.99 13.71 -17.55
C GLU A 297 -10.45 12.99 -16.32
N GLU A 298 -11.24 12.07 -15.75
CA GLU A 298 -10.89 11.34 -14.52
C GLU A 298 -9.68 10.42 -14.72
N LEU A 299 -9.54 9.85 -15.92
CA LEU A 299 -8.39 9.01 -16.27
C LEU A 299 -7.19 9.82 -16.74
N GLU A 300 -7.32 11.14 -16.93
CA GLU A 300 -6.32 12.05 -17.47
C GLU A 300 -5.80 11.59 -18.85
N VAL A 301 -6.71 11.21 -19.73
CA VAL A 301 -6.44 10.82 -21.13
C VAL A 301 -7.24 11.70 -22.09
N ASP A 302 -6.83 11.74 -23.36
CA ASP A 302 -7.61 12.48 -24.36
C ASP A 302 -8.95 11.76 -24.64
N ASN A 303 -10.02 12.53 -24.87
CA ASN A 303 -11.36 11.99 -25.14
C ASN A 303 -11.36 11.03 -26.35
N SER A 304 -10.54 11.29 -27.39
CA SER A 304 -10.40 10.41 -28.55
C SER A 304 -9.88 9.00 -28.23
N GLN A 305 -9.21 8.84 -27.09
CA GLN A 305 -8.70 7.56 -26.61
C GLN A 305 -9.78 6.71 -25.95
N VAL A 306 -10.88 7.31 -25.46
CA VAL A 306 -11.96 6.59 -24.78
C VAL A 306 -13.06 6.24 -25.78
N ARG A 307 -13.34 4.95 -25.93
CA ARG A 307 -14.36 4.45 -26.87
C ARG A 307 -15.35 3.54 -26.18
N LEU A 308 -16.63 3.76 -26.47
CA LEU A 308 -17.69 2.84 -26.09
C LEU A 308 -17.58 1.57 -26.94
N LEU A 309 -17.44 0.41 -26.30
CA LEU A 309 -17.29 -0.88 -26.99
C LEU A 309 -18.61 -1.67 -27.03
N ASN A 310 -19.36 -1.69 -25.93
CA ASN A 310 -20.61 -2.43 -25.86
C ASN A 310 -21.55 -1.86 -24.79
N VAL A 311 -22.85 -2.00 -25.00
CA VAL A 311 -23.92 -1.69 -24.04
C VAL A 311 -24.88 -2.86 -24.00
N THR A 312 -25.07 -3.43 -22.82
CA THR A 312 -26.00 -4.55 -22.59
C THR A 312 -26.98 -4.18 -21.49
N SER A 313 -28.27 -4.38 -21.72
CA SER A 313 -29.29 -4.20 -20.69
C SER A 313 -29.40 -5.45 -19.81
N GLN A 314 -29.46 -5.27 -18.50
CA GLN A 314 -29.70 -6.31 -17.51
C GLN A 314 -30.79 -5.84 -16.55
N GLU A 315 -32.02 -6.32 -16.75
CA GLU A 315 -33.21 -6.04 -15.92
C GLU A 315 -33.47 -4.55 -15.65
N LYS A 316 -32.80 -3.96 -14.64
CA LYS A 316 -32.93 -2.57 -14.19
C LYS A 316 -31.69 -1.71 -14.42
N ASP A 317 -30.58 -2.30 -14.85
CA ASP A 317 -29.28 -1.66 -15.01
C ASP A 317 -28.71 -1.87 -16.43
N TYR A 318 -27.79 -1.01 -16.83
CA TYR A 318 -27.01 -1.15 -18.06
C TYR A 318 -25.57 -1.53 -17.73
N ARG A 319 -25.07 -2.63 -18.31
CA ARG A 319 -23.63 -2.95 -18.30
C ARG A 319 -23.00 -2.35 -19.56
N VAL A 320 -22.10 -1.40 -19.34
CA VAL A 320 -21.43 -0.61 -20.36
C VAL A 320 -19.94 -0.95 -20.35
N ARG A 321 -19.39 -1.33 -21.50
CA ARG A 321 -17.98 -1.64 -21.68
C ARG A 321 -17.28 -0.50 -22.41
N TRP A 322 -16.20 0.00 -21.81
CA TRP A 322 -15.35 1.05 -22.34
C TRP A 322 -13.98 0.49 -22.73
N GLY A 323 -13.36 1.10 -23.73
CA GLY A 323 -12.00 0.81 -24.17
C GLY A 323 -11.17 2.09 -24.20
N ILE A 324 -9.96 2.05 -23.65
CA ILE A 324 -8.98 3.12 -23.64
C ILE A 324 -7.86 2.70 -24.59
N PHE A 325 -7.71 3.45 -25.67
CA PHE A 325 -6.77 3.18 -26.75
C PHE A 325 -5.54 4.09 -26.66
N PRO A 326 -4.42 3.75 -27.31
CA PRO A 326 -3.26 4.62 -27.42
C PRO A 326 -3.62 5.94 -28.11
N ALA A 327 -2.97 7.03 -27.71
CA ALA A 327 -3.06 8.30 -28.43
C ALA A 327 -2.41 8.15 -29.82
N GLU A 328 -3.10 8.54 -30.89
CA GLU A 328 -2.51 8.50 -32.23
C GLU A 328 -1.30 9.46 -32.31
N PRO A 329 -0.17 9.06 -32.94
CA PRO A 329 0.05 7.87 -33.76
C PRO A 329 0.65 6.67 -32.99
N ALA A 330 0.66 6.69 -31.66
CA ALA A 330 1.22 5.60 -30.87
C ALA A 330 0.41 4.31 -31.06
N ASN A 331 1.11 3.17 -31.00
CA ASN A 331 0.52 1.83 -31.10
C ASN A 331 0.44 1.12 -29.74
N TYR A 332 0.77 1.82 -28.65
CA TYR A 332 0.65 1.34 -27.28
C TYR A 332 0.50 2.50 -26.28
N ILE A 333 -0.07 2.20 -25.12
CA ILE A 333 -0.16 3.08 -23.95
C ILE A 333 1.15 2.93 -23.17
N SER A 334 1.79 4.05 -22.83
CA SER A 334 3.03 4.04 -22.05
C SER A 334 2.83 3.39 -20.68
N ASN A 335 3.85 2.73 -20.14
CA ASN A 335 3.76 2.06 -18.84
C ASN A 335 3.31 2.99 -17.71
N THR A 336 3.72 4.25 -17.75
CA THR A 336 3.32 5.27 -16.76
C THR A 336 1.82 5.57 -16.86
N ILE A 337 1.31 5.81 -18.06
CA ILE A 337 -0.12 6.13 -18.29
C ILE A 337 -0.98 4.90 -18.00
N ALA A 338 -0.59 3.72 -18.51
CA ALA A 338 -1.30 2.47 -18.26
C ALA A 338 -1.37 2.15 -16.76
N ARG A 339 -0.28 2.34 -16.02
CA ARG A 339 -0.26 2.15 -14.56
C ARG A 339 -1.18 3.15 -13.85
N SER A 340 -1.19 4.42 -14.26
CA SER A 340 -2.08 5.43 -13.69
C SER A 340 -3.56 5.05 -13.87
N ILE A 341 -3.95 4.68 -15.10
CA ILE A 341 -5.30 4.21 -15.43
C ILE A 341 -5.68 2.99 -14.59
N ILE A 342 -4.83 1.96 -14.55
CA ILE A 342 -5.10 0.73 -13.81
C ILE A 342 -5.25 0.99 -12.31
N LEU A 343 -4.45 1.89 -11.73
CA LEU A 343 -4.57 2.26 -10.32
C LEU A 343 -5.91 2.95 -10.03
N ARG A 344 -6.35 3.86 -10.90
CA ARG A 344 -7.65 4.55 -10.75
C ARG A 344 -8.83 3.58 -10.86
N LEU A 345 -8.77 2.64 -11.81
CA LEU A 345 -9.77 1.59 -11.97
C LEU A 345 -9.80 0.65 -10.75
N ARG A 346 -8.64 0.12 -10.33
CA ARG A 346 -8.55 -0.84 -9.23
C ARG A 346 -9.01 -0.27 -7.89
N ASP A 347 -8.67 0.98 -7.60
CA ASP A 347 -9.00 1.62 -6.33
C ASP A 347 -10.43 2.24 -6.33
N HIS A 348 -11.26 1.94 -7.34
CA HIS A 348 -12.63 2.49 -7.53
C HIS A 348 -12.71 4.03 -7.49
N ARG A 349 -11.67 4.71 -8.00
CA ARG A 349 -11.56 6.19 -7.87
C ARG A 349 -12.31 6.98 -8.92
N ILE A 350 -12.93 6.33 -9.92
CA ILE A 350 -13.75 7.05 -10.89
C ILE A 350 -14.98 7.60 -10.17
N GLN A 351 -15.00 8.91 -9.92
CA GLN A 351 -16.12 9.61 -9.31
C GLN A 351 -17.00 10.22 -10.39
N LEU A 352 -18.19 9.66 -10.60
CA LEU A 352 -19.19 10.23 -11.49
C LEU A 352 -20.16 11.09 -10.66
N PRO A 353 -20.63 12.23 -11.20
CA PRO A 353 -21.63 13.06 -10.53
C PRO A 353 -22.90 12.28 -10.15
N GLU A 354 -23.50 12.60 -8.99
CA GLU A 354 -24.67 11.88 -8.43
C GLU A 354 -25.88 11.79 -9.38
N ARG A 355 -26.00 12.71 -10.35
CA ARG A 355 -27.06 12.73 -11.37
C ARG A 355 -27.06 11.49 -12.29
N PHE A 356 -25.99 10.70 -12.32
CA PHE A 356 -25.90 9.46 -13.11
C PHE A 356 -26.39 8.22 -12.36
N GLY A 357 -26.93 8.38 -11.15
CA GLY A 357 -27.42 7.29 -10.31
C GLY A 357 -26.30 6.45 -9.71
N ASN A 358 -26.65 5.27 -9.20
CA ASN A 358 -25.65 4.35 -8.68
C ASN A 358 -24.94 3.68 -9.85
N TYR A 359 -23.60 3.77 -9.85
CA TYR A 359 -22.75 3.06 -10.78
C TYR A 359 -21.74 2.20 -10.01
N LYS A 360 -21.33 1.09 -10.63
CA LYS A 360 -20.30 0.21 -10.04
C LYS A 360 -19.37 -0.28 -11.12
N LEU A 361 -18.07 -0.09 -10.90
CA LEU A 361 -17.03 -0.72 -11.71
C LEU A 361 -17.00 -2.22 -11.44
N MET A 362 -17.09 -3.02 -12.49
CA MET A 362 -17.26 -4.46 -12.41
C MET A 362 -15.95 -5.19 -12.63
N GLU A 363 -15.39 -5.07 -13.83
CA GLU A 363 -14.21 -5.80 -14.28
C GLU A 363 -13.37 -4.88 -15.15
N TRP A 364 -12.05 -5.11 -15.20
CA TRP A 364 -11.16 -4.45 -16.14
C TRP A 364 -10.10 -5.42 -16.64
N ASN A 365 -9.57 -5.15 -17.83
CA ASN A 365 -8.53 -5.94 -18.46
C ASN A 365 -7.54 -5.04 -19.22
N ALA A 366 -6.26 -5.40 -19.23
CA ALA A 366 -5.24 -4.71 -20.03
C ALA A 366 -4.67 -5.70 -21.04
N GLU A 367 -4.90 -5.45 -22.33
CA GLU A 367 -4.44 -6.34 -23.39
C GLU A 367 -3.06 -5.92 -23.92
N PRO A 368 -2.14 -6.88 -24.20
CA PRO A 368 -0.84 -6.57 -24.77
C PRO A 368 -0.97 -6.08 -26.22
N GLN A 369 -0.04 -5.25 -26.67
CA GLN A 369 0.03 -4.80 -28.06
C GLN A 369 0.12 -6.00 -29.02
N ARG A 370 -0.84 -6.14 -29.94
CA ARG A 370 -0.74 -7.11 -31.04
C ARG A 370 0.36 -6.66 -32.00
N LYS A 371 1.35 -7.51 -32.27
CA LYS A 371 2.30 -7.29 -33.38
C LYS A 371 1.50 -7.32 -34.69
N LEU A 372 1.43 -6.19 -35.38
CA LEU A 372 1.01 -6.15 -36.78
C LEU A 372 2.07 -6.89 -37.61
N TYR A 373 1.91 -8.20 -37.77
CA TYR A 373 2.52 -8.88 -38.91
C TYR A 373 1.79 -8.39 -40.15
N GLY A 374 2.52 -7.70 -41.03
CA GLY A 374 1.98 -7.20 -42.28
C GLY A 374 1.39 -8.33 -43.10
N HIS A 375 0.08 -8.31 -43.26
CA HIS A 375 -0.58 -8.88 -44.44
C HIS A 375 -1.47 -7.79 -45.03
N ARG A 376 -0.98 -7.20 -46.13
CA ARG A 376 -1.84 -6.68 -47.18
C ARG A 376 -2.76 -7.83 -47.59
N GLY A 377 -4.02 -7.74 -47.22
CA GLY A 377 -5.10 -8.58 -47.72
C GLY A 377 -6.35 -7.72 -47.79
N ASN A 378 -6.74 -7.37 -49.01
CA ASN A 378 -8.01 -6.72 -49.33
C ASN A 378 -9.22 -7.56 -48.85
N ILE A 379 -10.40 -6.94 -48.98
CA ILE A 379 -11.79 -7.44 -48.91
C ILE A 379 -12.47 -6.91 -47.63
N ALA A 380 -13.16 -5.76 -47.64
CA ALA A 380 -14.35 -5.29 -48.37
C ALA A 380 -15.69 -5.71 -47.71
N PHE A 381 -16.44 -4.66 -47.34
CA PHE A 381 -17.81 -4.52 -46.80
C PHE A 381 -17.99 -4.62 -45.29
#